data_AF-A0A8S3JER2-F1
#
_entry.id   AF-A0A8S3JER2-F1
#
_cell.length_a   1.000
_cell.length_b   1.000
_cell.length_c   1.000
_cell.angle_alpha   90.00
_cell.angle_beta   90.00
_cell.angle_gamma   90.00
#
_symmetry.space_group_name_H-M   'P 1'
#
loop_
_entity.id
_entity.type
_entity.pdbx_description
1 polymer ?
#
loop_
_entity_poly.entity_id
_entity_poly.type
_entity_poly.pdbx_seq_one_letter_code
_entity_poly.pdbx_strand_id
1 'polypeptide(L)'
;MACAYKDQNTAIGLILGTGTNACYMEKIDRVGTWDGDYNEPKQVIINMEWGAFGNNNRLNHIRTKYDEEVDLSSVNPGKQIFEKMISGMYMGEIVRLIILDLMQQDLIFIGQRDGYGDYRTPLFTRGGFYTKFVSTVETDEGIAFANTRRVLEDMGIRNPTFDDCAIIQHICKNVSKRAARLAGACKYLF
;
A
#
# COMPACT_ATOMS: atom_id res chain seq x y z
N MET A 1 -14.60 -9.76 16.76
CA MET A 1 -15.10 -10.30 18.04
C MET A 1 -14.21 -9.96 19.24
N ALA A 2 -12.88 -10.13 19.19
CA ALA A 2 -12.01 -9.83 20.34
C ALA A 2 -12.10 -8.38 20.86
N CYS A 3 -12.12 -7.37 19.98
CA CYS A 3 -12.33 -5.97 20.38
C CYS A 3 -13.74 -5.75 20.95
N ALA A 4 -14.77 -6.30 20.28
CA ALA A 4 -16.17 -6.21 20.72
C ALA A 4 -16.42 -6.80 22.11
N TYR A 5 -15.62 -7.80 22.53
CA TYR A 5 -15.67 -8.35 23.88
C TYR A 5 -15.25 -7.32 24.96
N LYS A 6 -14.28 -6.45 24.64
CA LYS A 6 -13.80 -5.41 25.57
C LYS A 6 -14.53 -4.07 25.41
N ASP A 7 -14.93 -3.74 24.18
CA ASP A 7 -15.64 -2.50 23.83
C ASP A 7 -16.85 -2.85 22.97
N GLN A 8 -18.03 -2.78 23.58
CA GLN A 8 -19.31 -3.09 22.93
C GLN A 8 -19.65 -2.13 21.77
N ASN A 9 -18.95 -1.00 21.63
CA ASN A 9 -19.12 -0.09 20.49
C ASN A 9 -18.33 -0.52 19.25
N THR A 10 -17.56 -1.61 19.31
CA THR A 10 -16.82 -2.13 18.15
C THR A 10 -17.78 -2.58 17.06
N ALA A 11 -17.86 -1.81 15.97
CA ALA A 11 -18.71 -2.12 14.82
C ALA A 11 -17.97 -2.83 13.67
N ILE A 12 -16.65 -2.63 13.56
CA ILE A 12 -15.84 -3.07 12.41
C ILE A 12 -14.56 -3.72 12.91
N GLY A 13 -14.17 -4.84 12.30
CA GLY A 13 -12.82 -5.38 12.35
C GLY A 13 -12.06 -4.99 11.08
N LEU A 14 -10.84 -4.48 11.22
CA LEU A 14 -10.02 -4.01 10.10
C LEU A 14 -8.61 -4.57 10.21
N ILE A 15 -8.08 -5.08 9.10
CA ILE A 15 -6.70 -5.53 8.95
C ILE A 15 -6.00 -4.62 7.93
N LEU A 16 -4.92 -3.99 8.36
CA LEU A 16 -3.99 -3.23 7.54
C LEU A 16 -2.57 -3.72 7.83
N GLY A 17 -2.06 -4.62 7.01
CA GLY A 17 -0.73 -5.24 7.18
C GLY A 17 -0.19 -5.73 5.86
N THR A 18 0.37 -6.95 5.82
CA THR A 18 0.80 -7.59 4.57
C THR A 18 -0.35 -7.67 3.56
N GLY A 19 -1.53 -8.05 4.02
CA GLY A 19 -2.78 -7.92 3.28
C GLY A 19 -3.70 -6.85 3.88
N THR A 20 -4.88 -6.70 3.30
CA THR A 20 -5.94 -5.88 3.91
C THR A 20 -7.31 -6.53 3.76
N ASN A 21 -8.08 -6.51 4.83
CA ASN A 21 -9.47 -6.98 4.84
C ASN A 21 -10.28 -6.25 5.92
N ALA A 22 -11.59 -6.28 5.80
CA ALA A 22 -12.51 -5.83 6.83
C ALA A 22 -13.67 -6.80 7.03
N CYS A 23 -14.21 -6.79 8.24
CA CYS A 23 -15.45 -7.45 8.58
C CYS A 23 -16.32 -6.56 9.45
N TYR A 24 -17.63 -6.75 9.38
CA TYR A 24 -18.60 -5.96 10.14
C TYR A 24 -19.83 -6.81 10.48
N MET A 25 -20.64 -6.30 11.40
CA MET A 25 -21.93 -6.92 11.74
C MET A 25 -23.02 -6.38 10.81
N GLU A 26 -23.68 -7.25 10.05
CA GLU A 26 -24.81 -6.90 9.19
C GLU A 26 -26.10 -7.54 9.71
N LYS A 27 -27.24 -6.96 9.38
CA LYS A 27 -28.55 -7.55 9.66
C LYS A 27 -28.86 -8.66 8.64
N ILE A 28 -29.39 -9.78 9.14
CA ILE A 28 -29.71 -10.93 8.28
C ILE A 28 -30.68 -10.54 7.15
N ASP A 29 -31.63 -9.64 7.39
CA ASP A 29 -32.62 -9.18 6.40
C ASP A 29 -32.01 -8.41 5.21
N ARG A 30 -30.76 -7.94 5.31
CA ARG A 30 -30.01 -7.29 4.23
C ARG A 30 -29.13 -8.26 3.44
N VAL A 31 -28.96 -9.48 3.91
CA VAL A 31 -28.11 -10.50 3.27
C VAL A 31 -28.95 -11.32 2.31
N GLY A 32 -29.02 -10.88 1.05
CA GLY A 32 -29.83 -11.54 0.02
C GLY A 32 -29.44 -12.99 -0.31
N THR A 33 -28.28 -13.45 0.16
CA THR A 33 -27.79 -14.83 -0.01
C THR A 33 -27.92 -15.67 1.26
N TRP A 34 -28.61 -15.19 2.30
CA TRP A 34 -28.77 -15.92 3.55
C TRP A 34 -29.69 -17.13 3.37
N ASP A 35 -29.20 -18.30 3.78
CA ASP A 35 -29.90 -19.59 3.71
C ASP A 35 -30.10 -20.24 5.10
N GLY A 36 -29.72 -19.55 6.17
CA GLY A 36 -29.92 -19.98 7.55
C GLY A 36 -31.29 -19.60 8.12
N ASP A 37 -31.46 -19.81 9.43
CA ASP A 37 -32.67 -19.40 10.15
C ASP A 37 -32.70 -17.89 10.43
N TYR A 38 -33.88 -17.39 10.79
CA TYR A 38 -34.12 -15.97 11.10
C TYR A 38 -34.41 -15.76 12.60
N ASN A 39 -33.97 -16.68 13.45
CA ASN A 39 -34.11 -16.54 14.90
C ASN A 39 -33.14 -15.48 15.43
N GLU A 40 -33.30 -15.10 16.69
CA GLU A 40 -32.36 -14.19 17.34
C GLU A 40 -31.02 -14.89 17.62
N PRO A 41 -29.87 -14.20 17.46
CA PRO A 41 -29.74 -12.81 17.03
C PRO A 41 -29.89 -12.65 15.50
N LYS A 42 -30.66 -11.64 15.06
CA LYS A 42 -30.88 -11.33 13.63
C LYS A 42 -29.71 -10.62 12.94
N GLN A 43 -28.48 -10.99 13.30
CA GLN A 43 -27.26 -10.38 12.78
C GLN A 43 -26.22 -11.44 12.43
N VAL A 44 -25.39 -11.15 11.45
CA VAL A 44 -24.32 -12.01 10.97
C VAL A 44 -23.07 -11.19 10.70
N ILE A 45 -21.90 -11.78 10.95
CA ILE A 45 -20.63 -11.16 10.59
C ILE A 45 -20.39 -11.37 9.10
N ILE A 46 -20.25 -10.28 8.35
CA ILE A 46 -19.82 -10.31 6.96
C ILE A 46 -18.31 -10.15 6.92
N ASN A 47 -17.62 -11.19 6.45
CA ASN A 47 -16.25 -11.09 5.99
C ASN A 47 -16.26 -10.57 4.55
N MET A 48 -15.75 -9.36 4.32
CA MET A 48 -15.90 -8.71 3.01
C MET A 48 -14.98 -9.28 1.94
N GLU A 49 -13.81 -9.80 2.33
CA GLU A 49 -12.72 -10.12 1.41
C GLU A 49 -12.46 -8.97 0.42
N TRP A 50 -12.41 -7.74 0.96
CA TRP A 50 -12.48 -6.52 0.15
C TRP A 50 -11.27 -6.28 -0.75
N GLY A 51 -10.21 -7.09 -0.60
CA GLY A 51 -9.00 -6.97 -1.40
C GLY A 51 -9.30 -7.19 -2.88
N ALA A 52 -10.33 -7.99 -3.18
CA ALA A 52 -10.83 -8.26 -4.53
C ALA A 52 -11.63 -7.09 -5.16
N PHE A 53 -11.91 -6.02 -4.42
CA PHE A 53 -12.58 -4.85 -4.97
C PHE A 53 -11.75 -4.27 -6.13
N GLY A 54 -12.41 -3.94 -7.25
CA GLY A 54 -11.74 -3.47 -8.47
C GLY A 54 -11.25 -4.55 -9.43
N ASN A 55 -11.33 -5.86 -9.10
CA ASN A 55 -11.01 -6.95 -10.04
C ASN A 55 -11.85 -6.89 -11.34
N ASN A 56 -13.01 -6.25 -11.29
CA ASN A 56 -13.92 -6.01 -12.42
C ASN A 56 -13.66 -4.65 -13.11
N ASN A 57 -12.43 -4.13 -13.05
CA ASN A 57 -11.99 -2.87 -13.67
C ASN A 57 -12.64 -1.58 -13.13
N ARG A 58 -13.44 -1.66 -12.06
CA ARG A 58 -14.12 -0.48 -11.47
C ARG A 58 -13.16 0.55 -10.90
N LEU A 59 -11.94 0.15 -10.55
CA LEU A 59 -10.91 1.03 -10.00
C LEU A 59 -9.91 1.54 -11.04
N ASN A 60 -10.03 1.18 -12.33
CA ASN A 60 -9.00 1.52 -13.32
C ASN A 60 -8.77 3.03 -13.48
N HIS A 61 -9.81 3.84 -13.29
CA HIS A 61 -9.73 5.31 -13.35
C HIS A 61 -8.86 5.96 -12.26
N ILE A 62 -8.54 5.25 -11.17
CA ILE A 62 -7.65 5.73 -10.10
C ILE A 62 -6.32 4.97 -10.03
N ARG A 63 -6.15 3.94 -10.87
CA ARG A 63 -4.91 3.18 -10.95
C ARG A 63 -3.89 3.96 -11.78
N THR A 64 -2.65 3.92 -11.34
CA THR A 64 -1.50 4.46 -12.06
C THR A 64 -0.80 3.35 -12.84
N LYS A 65 0.08 3.73 -13.78
CA LYS A 65 0.99 2.78 -14.46
C LYS A 65 1.80 1.91 -13.47
N TYR A 66 2.08 2.42 -12.28
CA TYR A 66 2.80 1.68 -11.23
C TYR A 66 1.92 0.61 -10.57
N ASP A 67 0.63 0.91 -10.36
CA ASP A 67 -0.32 -0.09 -9.82
C ASP A 67 -0.61 -1.19 -10.85
N GLU A 68 -0.57 -0.85 -12.14
CA GLU A 68 -0.68 -1.82 -13.24
C GLU A 68 0.55 -2.73 -13.30
N GLU A 69 1.75 -2.18 -13.23
CA GLU A 69 3.00 -2.96 -13.21
C GLU A 69 3.08 -3.91 -12.01
N VAL A 70 2.70 -3.43 -10.81
CA VAL A 70 2.61 -4.27 -9.61
C VAL A 70 1.64 -5.44 -9.80
N ASP A 71 0.49 -5.18 -10.41
CA ASP A 71 -0.54 -6.18 -10.65
C ASP A 71 -0.09 -7.21 -11.70
N LEU A 72 0.41 -6.76 -12.86
CA LEU A 72 0.87 -7.60 -13.95
C LEU A 72 2.03 -8.50 -13.53
N SER A 73 2.95 -7.99 -12.72
CA SER A 73 4.07 -8.77 -12.23
C SER A 73 3.69 -9.71 -11.08
N SER A 74 2.55 -9.51 -10.40
CA SER A 74 2.16 -10.29 -9.21
C SER A 74 1.91 -11.77 -9.50
N VAL A 75 1.84 -12.59 -8.44
CA VAL A 75 1.48 -14.01 -8.54
C VAL A 75 0.08 -14.21 -9.14
N ASN A 76 -0.83 -13.27 -8.87
CA ASN A 76 -2.23 -13.35 -9.32
C ASN A 76 -2.62 -12.05 -10.06
N PRO A 77 -2.22 -11.86 -11.33
CA PRO A 77 -2.61 -10.70 -12.11
C PRO A 77 -4.13 -10.57 -12.24
N GLY A 78 -4.66 -9.35 -12.14
CA GLY A 78 -6.10 -9.06 -12.21
C GLY A 78 -6.89 -9.43 -10.95
N LYS A 79 -6.22 -9.91 -9.90
CA LYS A 79 -6.81 -10.25 -8.59
C LYS A 79 -6.29 -9.33 -7.50
N GLN A 80 -7.04 -9.21 -6.41
CA GLN A 80 -6.66 -8.43 -5.23
C GLN A 80 -6.29 -6.98 -5.56
N ILE A 81 -6.99 -6.35 -6.51
CA ILE A 81 -6.65 -5.02 -7.03
C ILE A 81 -6.63 -3.98 -5.90
N PHE A 82 -7.63 -3.98 -5.03
CA PHE A 82 -7.70 -3.03 -3.92
C PHE A 82 -6.60 -3.27 -2.88
N GLU A 83 -6.32 -4.54 -2.57
CA GLU A 83 -5.24 -4.89 -1.65
C GLU A 83 -3.88 -4.44 -2.18
N LYS A 84 -3.61 -4.63 -3.47
CA LYS A 84 -2.38 -4.17 -4.13
C LYS A 84 -2.15 -2.67 -4.06
N MET A 85 -3.22 -1.88 -3.99
CA MET A 85 -3.11 -0.42 -3.90
C MET A 85 -2.85 0.09 -2.47
N ILE A 86 -3.05 -0.74 -1.44
CA ILE A 86 -3.10 -0.33 -0.03
C ILE A 86 -2.07 -1.05 0.84
N SER A 87 -1.93 -2.36 0.68
CA SER A 87 -1.29 -3.17 1.70
C SER A 87 0.22 -2.98 1.76
N GLY A 88 0.78 -3.32 2.92
CA GLY A 88 2.22 -3.26 3.16
C GLY A 88 3.03 -4.26 2.33
N MET A 89 2.40 -5.22 1.65
CA MET A 89 3.13 -6.09 0.71
C MET A 89 3.52 -5.34 -0.57
N TYR A 90 2.72 -4.36 -1.00
CA TYR A 90 2.86 -3.74 -2.31
C TYR A 90 3.27 -2.27 -2.26
N MET A 91 3.03 -1.58 -1.15
CA MET A 91 3.33 -0.16 -0.98
C MET A 91 4.78 0.19 -1.32
N GLY A 92 5.74 -0.57 -0.78
CA GLY A 92 7.16 -0.35 -1.06
C GLY A 92 7.53 -0.60 -2.52
N GLU A 93 6.90 -1.57 -3.18
CA GLU A 93 7.13 -1.85 -4.60
C GLU A 93 6.62 -0.71 -5.50
N ILE A 94 5.49 -0.11 -5.16
CA ILE A 94 4.97 1.08 -5.86
C ILE A 94 5.97 2.24 -5.75
N VAL A 95 6.51 2.48 -4.55
CA VAL A 95 7.55 3.50 -4.34
C VAL A 95 8.79 3.18 -5.18
N ARG A 96 9.26 1.92 -5.18
CA ARG A 96 10.42 1.48 -5.98
C ARG A 96 10.24 1.77 -7.47
N LEU A 97 9.07 1.44 -8.03
CA LEU A 97 8.78 1.66 -9.45
C LEU A 97 8.74 3.16 -9.80
N ILE A 98 8.20 4.01 -8.92
CA ILE A 98 8.24 5.46 -9.10
C ILE A 98 9.68 5.97 -9.11
N ILE A 99 10.50 5.50 -8.16
CA ILE A 99 11.93 5.89 -8.09
C ILE A 99 12.65 5.50 -9.37
N LEU A 100 12.47 4.26 -9.85
CA LEU A 100 13.09 3.80 -11.09
C LEU A 100 12.64 4.60 -12.31
N ASP A 101 11.36 4.96 -12.41
CA ASP A 101 10.82 5.77 -13.51
C ASP A 101 11.43 7.19 -13.52
N LEU A 102 11.58 7.82 -12.34
CA LEU A 102 12.20 9.13 -12.21
C LEU A 102 13.71 9.09 -12.47
N MET A 103 14.40 8.04 -12.01
CA MET A 103 15.79 7.79 -12.40
C MET A 103 15.90 7.59 -13.91
N GLN A 104 14.92 6.94 -14.54
CA GLN A 104 14.94 6.71 -15.97
C GLN A 104 14.87 7.98 -16.80
N GLN A 105 14.17 8.98 -16.28
CA GLN A 105 13.99 10.30 -16.86
C GLN A 105 15.09 11.29 -16.44
N ASP A 106 16.12 10.83 -15.74
CA ASP A 106 17.20 11.67 -15.19
C ASP A 106 16.68 12.84 -14.34
N LEU A 107 15.58 12.61 -13.59
CA LEU A 107 14.97 13.59 -12.69
C LEU A 107 15.51 13.51 -11.26
N ILE A 108 16.07 12.36 -10.89
CA ILE A 108 16.71 12.10 -9.58
C ILE A 108 17.99 11.29 -9.80
N PHE A 109 18.94 11.43 -8.89
CA PHE A 109 20.21 10.69 -8.89
C PHE A 109 21.00 10.81 -10.21
N ILE A 110 21.01 12.01 -10.80
CA ILE A 110 21.67 12.30 -12.09
C ILE A 110 23.15 11.90 -12.02
N GLY A 111 23.61 11.15 -13.02
CA GLY A 111 25.00 10.69 -13.10
C GLY A 111 25.32 9.46 -12.24
N GLN A 112 24.38 8.94 -11.45
CA GLN A 112 24.59 7.69 -10.69
C GLN A 112 24.27 6.42 -11.49
N ARG A 113 23.73 6.57 -12.71
CA ARG A 113 23.38 5.44 -13.60
C ARG A 113 24.61 4.74 -14.19
N ASP A 114 25.66 5.50 -14.48
CA ASP A 114 26.81 5.03 -15.26
C ASP A 114 28.06 4.72 -14.41
N GLY A 115 28.07 5.07 -13.12
CA GLY A 115 29.28 5.02 -12.29
C GLY A 115 29.36 3.89 -11.27
N TYR A 116 28.24 3.33 -10.81
CA TYR A 116 28.20 2.39 -9.68
C TYR A 116 27.04 1.38 -9.79
N GLY A 117 26.66 1.05 -11.03
CA GLY A 117 25.60 0.08 -11.34
C GLY A 117 25.99 -1.35 -10.95
N ASP A 118 26.05 -1.63 -9.66
CA ASP A 118 25.81 -2.99 -9.24
C ASP A 118 24.29 -3.23 -9.33
N TYR A 119 23.87 -3.83 -10.43
CA TYR A 119 22.49 -4.31 -10.64
C TYR A 119 22.04 -5.29 -9.53
N ARG A 120 22.92 -5.67 -8.59
CA ARG A 120 22.61 -6.43 -7.37
C ARG A 120 22.10 -5.57 -6.21
N THR A 121 22.01 -4.25 -6.37
CA THR A 121 21.47 -3.40 -5.29
C THR A 121 19.96 -3.64 -5.11
N PRO A 122 19.45 -3.50 -3.87
CA PRO A 122 18.03 -3.78 -3.60
C PRO A 122 17.07 -2.92 -4.43
N LEU A 123 17.46 -1.73 -4.87
CA LEU A 123 16.59 -0.84 -5.66
C LEU A 123 16.18 -1.43 -7.02
N PHE A 124 17.10 -2.13 -7.69
CA PHE A 124 16.83 -2.79 -8.98
C PHE A 124 16.23 -4.19 -8.82
N THR A 125 16.12 -4.67 -7.59
CA THR A 125 15.49 -5.95 -7.28
C THR A 125 14.02 -5.72 -6.94
N ARG A 126 13.13 -6.45 -7.63
CA ARG A 126 11.69 -6.44 -7.31
C ARG A 126 11.46 -6.82 -5.85
N GLY A 127 10.65 -6.03 -5.14
CA GLY A 127 10.39 -6.20 -3.71
C GLY A 127 11.56 -5.81 -2.81
N GLY A 128 12.65 -5.24 -3.36
CA GLY A 128 13.80 -4.81 -2.57
C GLY A 128 13.57 -3.52 -1.76
N PHE A 129 12.54 -2.74 -2.10
CA PHE A 129 12.10 -1.60 -1.30
C PHE A 129 10.93 -2.02 -0.41
N TYR A 130 11.24 -2.34 0.84
CA TYR A 130 10.23 -2.76 1.83
C TYR A 130 9.41 -1.60 2.37
N THR A 131 8.17 -1.88 2.78
CA THR A 131 7.26 -0.89 3.41
C THR A 131 7.85 -0.26 4.68
N LYS A 132 8.73 -0.96 5.41
CA LYS A 132 9.46 -0.35 6.53
C LYS A 132 10.25 0.90 6.11
N PHE A 133 10.81 0.90 4.89
CA PHE A 133 11.56 2.05 4.38
C PHE A 133 10.65 3.23 4.09
N VAL A 134 9.42 2.99 3.62
CA VAL A 134 8.39 4.04 3.46
C VAL A 134 8.13 4.71 4.81
N SER A 135 7.87 3.93 5.86
CA SER A 135 7.64 4.46 7.20
C SER A 135 8.85 5.20 7.77
N THR A 136 10.06 4.66 7.59
CA THR A 136 11.31 5.29 8.06
C THR A 136 11.58 6.62 7.36
N VAL A 137 11.35 6.71 6.05
CA VAL A 137 11.48 7.96 5.28
C VAL A 137 10.47 9.01 5.75
N GLU A 138 9.24 8.60 6.08
CA GLU A 138 8.20 9.52 6.55
C GLU A 138 8.47 10.14 7.91
N THR A 139 9.25 9.47 8.75
CA THR A 139 9.65 9.97 10.08
C THR A 139 10.72 11.06 10.05
N ASP A 140 11.30 11.36 8.88
CA ASP A 140 12.24 12.47 8.76
C ASP A 140 11.55 13.83 8.99
N GLU A 141 12.08 14.56 9.96
CA GLU A 141 11.70 15.94 10.26
C GLU A 141 12.83 16.90 9.89
N GLY A 142 12.48 18.12 9.48
CA GLY A 142 13.45 19.14 9.08
C GLY A 142 14.12 18.86 7.73
N ILE A 143 15.34 19.39 7.56
CA ILE A 143 16.04 19.46 6.27
C ILE A 143 17.20 18.46 6.13
N ALA A 144 17.52 17.70 7.19
CA ALA A 144 18.69 16.82 7.19
C ALA A 144 18.45 15.50 6.41
N PHE A 145 17.19 15.03 6.39
CA PHE A 145 16.77 13.78 5.74
C PHE A 145 17.62 12.57 6.16
N ALA A 146 17.95 12.46 7.45
CA ALA A 146 18.89 11.47 7.96
C ALA A 146 18.43 10.03 7.70
N ASN A 147 17.14 9.74 7.91
CA ASN A 147 16.58 8.42 7.66
C ASN A 147 16.49 8.12 6.16
N THR A 148 16.11 9.11 5.36
CA THR A 148 16.04 8.98 3.89
C THR A 148 17.42 8.69 3.31
N ARG A 149 18.46 9.40 3.74
CA ARG A 149 19.85 9.15 3.32
C ARG A 149 20.30 7.74 3.66
N ARG A 150 20.00 7.26 4.87
CA ARG A 150 20.32 5.90 5.31
C ARG A 150 19.59 4.84 4.48
N VAL A 151 18.30 5.03 4.22
CA VAL A 151 17.52 4.15 3.35
C VAL A 151 18.10 4.13 1.94
N LEU A 152 18.47 5.29 1.40
CA LEU A 152 19.08 5.40 0.07
C LEU A 152 20.44 4.70 0.03
N GLU A 153 21.27 4.82 1.06
CA GLU A 153 22.52 4.05 1.19
C GLU A 153 22.28 2.54 1.21
N ASP A 154 21.29 2.06 1.98
CA ASP A 154 20.88 0.65 2.00
C ASP A 154 20.40 0.18 0.60
N MET A 155 19.83 1.10 -0.18
CA MET A 155 19.41 0.87 -1.57
C MET A 155 20.55 0.99 -2.59
N GLY A 156 21.77 1.30 -2.15
CA GLY A 156 22.95 1.44 -3.00
C GLY A 156 23.17 2.83 -3.61
N ILE A 157 22.36 3.81 -3.24
CA ILE A 157 22.47 5.20 -3.70
C ILE A 157 23.41 5.96 -2.78
N ARG A 158 24.46 6.55 -3.35
CA ARG A 158 25.51 7.28 -2.58
C ARG A 158 25.40 8.77 -2.80
N ASN A 159 25.67 9.56 -1.77
CA ASN A 159 25.68 11.03 -1.85
C ASN A 159 24.41 11.64 -2.50
N PRO A 160 23.19 11.25 -2.08
CA PRO A 160 21.97 11.86 -2.63
C PRO A 160 21.95 13.37 -2.32
N THR A 161 21.49 14.17 -3.27
CA THR A 161 21.31 15.61 -3.07
C THR A 161 20.20 15.89 -2.07
N PHE A 162 20.08 17.16 -1.64
CA PHE A 162 18.94 17.58 -0.84
C PHE A 162 17.61 17.36 -1.59
N ASP A 163 17.57 17.73 -2.87
CA ASP A 163 16.37 17.60 -3.71
C ASP A 163 15.98 16.14 -3.93
N ASP A 164 16.96 15.25 -4.14
CA ASP A 164 16.69 13.81 -4.22
C ASP A 164 15.99 13.32 -2.95
N CYS A 165 16.52 13.67 -1.77
CA CYS A 165 15.93 13.25 -0.49
C CYS A 165 14.51 13.81 -0.31
N ALA A 166 14.29 15.08 -0.67
CA ALA A 166 12.99 15.72 -0.60
C ALA A 166 11.96 15.03 -1.53
N ILE A 167 12.38 14.68 -2.75
CA ILE A 167 11.54 13.97 -3.71
C ILE A 167 11.19 12.57 -3.20
N ILE A 168 12.16 11.80 -2.69
CA ILE A 168 11.92 10.46 -2.12
C ILE A 168 10.94 10.54 -0.95
N GLN A 169 11.13 11.50 -0.05
CA GLN A 169 10.19 11.70 1.05
C GLN A 169 8.79 12.05 0.55
N HIS A 170 8.69 12.90 -0.47
CA HIS A 170 7.41 13.28 -1.06
C HIS A 170 6.69 12.08 -1.70
N ILE A 171 7.42 11.21 -2.40
CA ILE A 171 6.88 9.98 -2.99
C ILE A 171 6.31 9.07 -1.90
N CYS A 172 7.10 8.75 -0.86
CA CYS A 172 6.66 7.92 0.26
C CYS A 172 5.37 8.46 0.88
N LYS A 173 5.37 9.75 1.25
CA LYS A 173 4.21 10.43 1.85
C LYS A 173 2.98 10.37 0.96
N ASN A 174 3.12 10.51 -0.36
CA ASN A 174 1.97 10.45 -1.27
C ASN A 174 1.41 9.04 -1.43
N VAL A 175 2.27 8.03 -1.53
CA VAL A 175 1.86 6.63 -1.67
C VAL A 175 1.15 6.16 -0.40
N SER A 176 1.71 6.43 0.79
CA SER A 176 1.07 6.06 2.06
C SER A 176 -0.23 6.83 2.29
N LYS A 177 -0.27 8.13 1.99
CA LYS A 177 -1.47 8.96 2.11
C LYS A 177 -2.57 8.47 1.17
N ARG A 178 -2.23 8.04 -0.03
CA ARG A 178 -3.17 7.40 -0.96
C ARG A 178 -3.73 6.12 -0.35
N ALA A 179 -2.86 5.22 0.14
CA ALA A 179 -3.29 3.97 0.77
C ALA A 179 -4.22 4.22 1.97
N ALA A 180 -3.88 5.16 2.85
CA ALA A 180 -4.69 5.55 4.00
C ALA A 180 -6.06 6.13 3.58
N ARG A 181 -6.09 6.96 2.52
CA ARG A 181 -7.35 7.51 1.98
C ARG A 181 -8.24 6.45 1.36
N LEU A 182 -7.67 5.50 0.61
CA LEU A 182 -8.43 4.39 0.03
C LEU A 182 -9.00 3.49 1.12
N ALA A 183 -8.20 3.11 2.11
CA ALA A 183 -8.67 2.35 3.27
C ALA A 183 -9.75 3.12 4.05
N GLY A 184 -9.57 4.43 4.24
CA GLY A 184 -10.52 5.31 4.91
C GLY A 184 -11.84 5.49 4.14
N ALA A 185 -11.81 5.49 2.81
CA ALA A 185 -13.01 5.57 1.97
C ALA A 185 -13.94 4.38 2.20
N CYS A 186 -13.40 3.20 2.55
CA CYS A 186 -14.21 2.04 2.89
C CYS A 186 -15.03 2.22 4.17
N LYS A 187 -14.72 3.20 5.03
CA LYS A 187 -15.59 3.54 6.17
C LYS A 187 -17.01 3.91 5.71
N TYR A 188 -17.16 4.46 4.51
CA TYR A 188 -18.46 4.84 3.95
C TYR A 188 -19.20 3.68 3.27
N LEU A 189 -18.64 2.46 3.29
CA LEU A 189 -19.30 1.25 2.82
C LEU A 189 -20.13 0.56 3.92
N PHE A 190 -20.12 1.09 5.15
CA PHE A 190 -20.79 0.55 6.33
C PHE A 190 -21.86 1.51 6.86
#